data_AF-A0A978VI58-F1
#
_entry.id   AF-A0A978VI58-F1
#
_cell.length_a   1.000
_cell.length_b   1.000
_cell.length_c   1.000
_cell.angle_alpha   90.00
_cell.angle_beta   90.00
_cell.angle_gamma   90.00
#
_symmetry.space_group_name_H-M   'P 1'
#
loop_
_entity.id
_entity.type
_entity.pdbx_description
1 polymer ?
#
loop_
_entity_poly.entity_id
_entity_poly.type
_entity_poly.pdbx_seq_one_letter_code
_entity_poly.pdbx_strand_id
1 'polypeptide(L)'
;MGRWMKPEVYPLVAAMTFVTSMCVFQLTRNIMKNPDVRVNKVNRKMGVLENKEEGEQYAEHRLRKFLRTRPPEIMPTINHVFSQDK
;
A
#
# COMPACT_ATOMS: atom_id res chain seq x y z
N MET A 1 -5.11 -31.47 -2.09
CA MET A 1 -5.42 -30.35 -3.03
C MET A 1 -5.11 -30.67 -4.49
N GLY A 2 -4.01 -31.36 -4.84
CA GLY A 2 -3.62 -31.52 -6.25
C GLY A 2 -4.48 -32.43 -7.14
N ARG A 3 -5.19 -33.43 -6.59
CA ARG A 3 -5.98 -34.39 -7.40
C ARG A 3 -7.33 -33.86 -7.89
N TRP A 4 -7.78 -32.70 -7.38
CA TRP A 4 -9.11 -32.12 -7.66
C TRP A 4 -9.05 -30.70 -8.22
N MET A 5 -7.87 -30.12 -8.37
CA MET A 5 -7.68 -28.77 -8.87
C MET A 5 -7.44 -28.83 -10.38
N LYS A 6 -8.49 -28.57 -11.15
CA LYS A 6 -8.39 -28.54 -12.61
C LYS A 6 -7.60 -27.30 -13.06
N PRO A 7 -6.87 -27.36 -14.18
CA PRO A 7 -6.08 -26.23 -14.72
C PRO A 7 -6.86 -24.92 -14.86
N GLU A 8 -8.16 -25.00 -15.16
CA GLU A 8 -9.04 -23.85 -15.36
C GLU A 8 -9.35 -23.10 -14.05
N VAL A 9 -9.12 -23.73 -12.89
CA VAL A 9 -9.43 -23.17 -11.57
C VAL A 9 -8.28 -22.30 -11.04
N TYR A 10 -7.05 -22.51 -11.51
CA TYR A 10 -5.88 -21.74 -11.09
C TYR A 10 -6.01 -20.21 -11.28
N PRO A 11 -6.46 -19.69 -12.44
CA PRO A 11 -6.63 -18.25 -12.61
C PRO A 11 -7.70 -17.66 -11.67
N LEU A 12 -8.77 -18.41 -11.39
CA LEU A 12 -9.82 -17.98 -10.44
C LEU A 12 -9.27 -17.92 -9.01
N VAL A 13 -8.55 -18.97 -8.59
CA VAL A 13 -7.93 -19.02 -7.25
C VAL A 13 -6.86 -17.95 -7.11
N ALA A 14 -6.06 -17.69 -8.15
CA ALA A 14 -5.08 -16.61 -8.16
C ALA A 14 -5.75 -15.25 -7.92
N ALA A 15 -6.83 -14.94 -8.63
CA ALA A 15 -7.57 -13.69 -8.44
C ALA A 15 -8.16 -13.57 -7.02
N MET A 16 -8.81 -14.64 -6.52
CA MET A 16 -9.44 -14.64 -5.19
C MET A 16 -8.41 -14.49 -4.07
N THR A 17 -7.27 -15.19 -4.16
CA THR A 17 -6.18 -15.10 -3.17
C THR A 17 -5.50 -13.74 -3.22
N PHE A 18 -5.33 -13.15 -4.41
CA PHE A 18 -4.81 -11.80 -4.56
C PHE A 18 -5.71 -10.76 -3.87
N VAL A 19 -7.03 -10.78 -4.14
CA VAL A 19 -7.97 -9.84 -3.50
C VAL A 19 -8.02 -10.06 -1.99
N THR A 20 -8.07 -11.31 -1.53
CA THR A 20 -8.09 -11.61 -0.08
C THR A 20 -6.83 -11.09 0.60
N SER A 21 -5.65 -11.32 0.02
CA SER A 21 -4.39 -10.82 0.58
C SER A 21 -4.30 -9.30 0.56
N MET A 22 -4.85 -8.64 -0.47
CA MET A 22 -4.96 -7.18 -0.51
C MET A 22 -5.82 -6.65 0.64
N CYS A 23 -6.97 -7.27 0.93
CA CYS A 23 -7.82 -6.90 2.07
C CYS A 23 -7.09 -7.09 3.40
N VAL A 24 -6.41 -8.23 3.61
CA VAL A 24 -5.63 -8.51 4.83
C VAL A 24 -4.51 -7.49 5.00
N PHE A 25 -3.81 -7.13 3.93
CA PHE A 25 -2.75 -6.12 3.95
C PHE A 25 -3.29 -4.75 4.37
N GLN A 26 -4.42 -4.33 3.80
CA GLN A 26 -5.05 -3.06 4.16
C GLN A 26 -5.52 -3.03 5.62
N LEU A 27 -6.15 -4.11 6.10
CA LEU A 27 -6.59 -4.22 7.49
C LEU A 27 -5.40 -4.20 8.46
N THR A 28 -4.35 -4.95 8.15
CA THR A 28 -3.11 -4.98 8.95
C THR A 28 -2.49 -3.59 9.06
N ARG A 29 -2.41 -2.87 7.94
CA ARG A 29 -1.91 -1.49 7.93
C ARG A 29 -2.80 -0.57 8.77
N ASN A 30 -4.13 -0.68 8.68
CA ASN A 30 -5.03 0.13 9.49
C ASN A 30 -4.90 -0.17 10.99
N ILE A 31 -4.68 -1.41 11.38
CA ILE A 31 -4.50 -1.76 12.80
C ILE A 31 -3.17 -1.22 13.34
N MET A 32 -2.10 -1.26 12.53
CA MET A 32 -0.75 -0.95 13.00
C MET A 32 -0.32 0.51 12.83
N LYS A 33 -0.88 1.23 11.85
CA LYS A 33 -0.40 2.57 11.45
C LYS A 33 -1.46 3.66 11.58
N ASN A 34 -2.71 3.32 11.92
CA ASN A 34 -3.73 4.34 12.12
C ASN A 34 -3.52 4.99 13.50
N PRO A 35 -3.29 6.31 13.57
CA PRO A 35 -3.00 7.00 14.83
C PRO A 35 -4.15 6.91 15.86
N ASP A 36 -5.37 6.59 15.41
CA ASP A 36 -6.54 6.44 16.29
C ASP A 36 -6.68 5.04 16.88
N VAL A 37 -6.02 4.03 16.30
CA VAL A 37 -6.15 2.62 16.72
C VAL A 37 -5.06 2.27 17.72
N ARG A 38 -5.44 2.04 18.98
CA ARG A 38 -4.51 1.80 20.09
C ARG A 38 -4.54 0.34 20.54
N VAL A 39 -3.67 -0.48 19.95
CA VAL A 39 -3.56 -1.91 20.32
C VAL A 39 -2.67 -2.12 21.55
N ASN A 40 -1.65 -1.27 21.75
CA ASN A 40 -0.73 -1.40 22.87
C ASN A 40 -1.30 -0.80 24.17
N LYS A 41 -1.15 -1.52 25.29
CA LYS A 41 -1.59 -1.08 26.63
C LYS A 41 -0.90 0.20 27.08
N VAL A 42 0.34 0.45 26.66
CA VAL A 42 1.09 1.68 26.97
C VAL A 42 0.42 2.88 26.32
N ASN A 43 0.15 2.81 25.02
CA ASN A 43 -0.48 3.90 24.25
C ASN A 43 -1.92 4.18 24.71
N ARG A 44 -2.62 3.20 25.29
CA ARG A 44 -3.95 3.39 25.85
C ARG A 44 -3.95 4.14 27.19
N LYS A 45 -2.85 4.11 27.94
CA LYS A 45 -2.72 4.82 29.23
C LYS A 45 -2.24 6.27 29.08
N MET A 46 -1.79 6.66 27.88
CA MET A 46 -1.32 8.01 27.58
C MET A 46 -2.51 8.99 27.54
N GLY A 47 -2.47 10.02 28.39
CA GLY A 47 -3.52 11.06 28.46
C GLY A 47 -3.43 12.12 27.35
N VAL A 48 -2.24 12.35 26.80
CA VAL A 48 -2.00 13.24 25.65
C VAL A 48 -1.20 12.44 24.61
N LEU A 49 -1.65 12.45 23.36
CA LEU A 49 -1.03 11.71 22.27
C LEU A 49 -0.17 12.64 21.42
N GLU A 50 1.15 12.52 21.54
CA GLU A 50 2.10 13.16 20.62
C GLU A 50 2.28 12.33 19.33
N ASN A 51 1.17 12.11 18.62
CA ASN A 51 1.11 11.21 17.47
C ASN A 51 1.32 11.90 16.11
N LYS A 52 1.96 13.08 16.09
CA LYS A 52 2.14 13.88 14.87
C LYS A 52 2.92 13.12 13.79
N GLU A 53 4.04 12.52 14.16
CA GLU A 53 4.89 11.77 13.21
C GLU A 53 4.20 10.51 12.67
N GLU A 54 3.43 9.81 13.51
CA GLU A 54 2.63 8.65 13.09
C GLU A 54 1.51 9.05 12.13
N GLY A 55 0.83 10.18 12.40
CA GLY A 55 -0.17 10.76 11.52
C GLY A 55 0.38 11.18 10.16
N GLU A 56 1.57 11.80 10.12
CA GLU A 56 2.26 12.14 8.88
C GLU A 56 2.60 10.90 8.05
N GLN A 57 3.10 9.83 8.71
CA GLN A 57 3.38 8.55 8.04
C GLN A 57 2.11 7.83 7.53
N TYR A 58 0.98 7.99 8.22
CA TYR A 58 -0.29 7.42 7.80
C TYR A 58 -0.87 8.15 6.58
N ALA A 59 -0.85 9.50 6.61
CA ALA A 59 -1.37 10.37 5.56
C ALA A 59 -0.50 10.34 4.28
N GLU A 60 0.83 10.39 4.43
CA GLU A 60 1.75 10.36 3.30
C GLU A 60 2.21 8.93 2.99
N HIS A 61 1.57 8.27 2.03
CA HIS A 61 2.09 7.01 1.51
C HIS A 61 3.49 7.22 0.90
N ARG A 62 4.45 6.33 1.19
CA ARG A 62 5.85 6.47 0.74
C ARG A 62 5.97 6.61 -0.78
N LEU A 63 5.13 5.90 -1.54
CA LEU A 63 5.07 6.04 -3.00
C LEU A 63 4.62 7.44 -3.43
N ARG A 64 3.62 8.03 -2.75
CA ARG A 64 3.15 9.38 -3.04
C ARG A 64 4.23 10.42 -2.75
N LYS A 65 4.96 10.25 -1.64
CA LYS A 65 6.10 11.11 -1.28
C LYS A 65 7.24 10.99 -2.28
N PHE A 66 7.53 9.78 -2.75
CA PHE A 66 8.54 9.51 -3.77
C PHE A 66 8.18 10.12 -5.14
N LEU A 67 6.92 10.00 -5.57
CA LEU A 67 6.47 10.55 -6.85
C LEU A 67 6.37 12.08 -6.85
N ARG A 68 6.25 12.74 -5.68
CA ARG A 68 6.12 14.20 -5.58
C ARG A 68 7.36 14.97 -6.04
N THR A 69 8.54 14.34 -6.01
CA THR A 69 9.80 14.99 -6.42
C THR A 69 10.16 14.73 -7.89
N ARG A 70 9.38 13.91 -8.59
CA ARG A 70 9.62 13.55 -9.98
C ARG A 70 8.75 14.43 -10.89
N PRO A 71 9.25 14.78 -12.10
CA PRO A 71 8.39 15.42 -13.09
C PRO A 71 7.20 14.50 -13.40
N PRO A 72 6.00 15.05 -13.64
CA PRO A 72 4.79 14.28 -13.92
C PRO A 72 4.88 13.67 -15.33
N GLU A 73 5.73 12.66 -15.49
CA GLU A 73 5.92 11.92 -16.73
C GLU A 73 5.49 10.47 -16.53
N ILE A 74 4.47 10.04 -17.28
CA ILE A 74 3.92 8.68 -17.19
C ILE A 74 4.94 7.66 -17.69
N MET A 75 5.72 8.01 -18.73
CA MET A 75 6.80 7.19 -19.30
C MET A 75 7.96 8.09 -19.77
N PRO A 76 8.93 8.41 -18.89
CA PRO A 76 9.99 9.36 -19.22
C PRO A 76 10.80 8.92 -20.44
N THR A 77 11.13 7.63 -20.54
CA THR A 77 11.89 7.07 -21.67
C THR A 77 11.16 7.25 -23.01
N ILE A 78 9.84 7.07 -23.05
CA ILE A 78 9.07 7.23 -24.29
C ILE A 78 8.91 8.71 -24.61
N ASN A 79 8.62 9.55 -23.61
CA ASN A 79 8.52 11.00 -23.81
C ASN A 79 9.84 11.59 -24.31
N HIS A 80 10.99 11.17 -23.79
CA HIS A 80 12.28 11.64 -24.27
C HIS A 80 12.58 11.20 -25.70
N VAL A 81 12.17 9.98 -26.11
CA VAL A 81 12.31 9.52 -27.50
C VAL A 81 11.53 10.39 -28.48
N PHE A 82 10.31 10.80 -28.13
CA PHE A 82 9.47 11.63 -29.02
C PHE A 82 9.70 13.14 -28.86
N SER A 83 10.29 13.59 -27.75
CA SER A 83 10.52 15.03 -27.49
C SER A 83 11.96 15.47 -27.78
N GLN A 84 12.93 14.55 -27.76
CA GLN A 84 14.31 14.79 -28.20
C GLN A 84 14.46 14.40 -29.67
N ASP A 85 13.73 15.10 -30.54
CA ASP A 85 13.95 15.01 -31.98
C ASP A 85 15.11 15.95 -32.37
N LYS A 86 16.26 15.36 -32.71
CA LYS A 86 17.35 16.05 -33.40
C LYS A 86 18.09 15.12 -34.34
#